data_AF-A0A965LXY9-F1
#
_entry.id   AF-A0A965LXY9-F1
#
_cell.length_a   1.000
_cell.length_b   1.000
_cell.length_c   1.000
_cell.angle_alpha   90.00
_cell.angle_beta   90.00
_cell.angle_gamma   90.00
#
_symmetry.space_group_name_H-M   'P 1'
#
loop_
_entity.id
_entity.type
_entity.pdbx_description
1 polymer ?
#
loop_
_entity_poly.entity_id
_entity_poly.type
_entity_poly.pdbx_seq_one_letter_code
_entity_poly.pdbx_strand_id
1 'polypeptide(L)'
;MFDFGFSEMAVTALVALVVLGPERLPRVARQVGQWLGKLQRYVTDVKADINRQMDLEDLRKLQSEVTTAAREVESSVKSVVDGAQAQFDSLASSFEGDSKPPEPVTDWDRIYAVRRSRDRIRDRRIERDRELKRKRPKRRFYRS
;
A
#
# COMPACT_ATOMS: atom_id res chain seq x y z
N MET A 1 12.95 8.94 -34.73
CA MET A 1 13.35 9.72 -33.55
C MET A 1 12.66 9.07 -32.37
N PHE A 2 13.43 8.47 -31.46
CA PHE A 2 12.89 7.81 -30.28
C PHE A 2 12.56 8.90 -29.26
N ASP A 3 11.31 9.35 -29.25
CA ASP A 3 10.82 10.21 -28.17
C ASP A 3 10.74 9.37 -26.88
N PHE A 4 11.23 9.92 -25.77
CA PHE A 4 11.17 9.30 -24.44
C PHE A 4 9.73 9.34 -23.90
N GLY A 5 8.81 8.68 -24.61
CA GLY A 5 7.40 8.59 -24.26
C GLY A 5 7.09 7.51 -23.21
N PHE A 6 5.85 7.52 -22.73
CA PHE A 6 5.36 6.52 -21.77
C PHE A 6 5.40 5.10 -22.35
N SER A 7 5.16 4.95 -23.67
CA SER A 7 5.22 3.67 -24.39
C SER A 7 6.60 3.03 -24.32
N GLU A 8 7.65 3.79 -24.58
CA GLU A 8 9.04 3.33 -24.58
C GLU A 8 9.48 2.93 -23.16
N MET A 9 9.05 3.70 -22.15
CA MET A 9 9.27 3.37 -20.73
C MET A 9 8.59 2.05 -20.35
N ALA A 10 7.35 1.82 -20.81
CA ALA A 10 6.62 0.56 -20.57
C ALA A 10 7.31 -0.64 -21.24
N VAL A 11 7.79 -0.49 -22.48
CA VAL A 11 8.55 -1.55 -23.18
C VAL A 11 9.86 -1.85 -22.45
N THR A 12 10.58 -0.82 -22.01
CA THR A 12 11.83 -1.00 -21.26
C THR A 12 11.58 -1.68 -19.91
N ALA A 13 10.51 -1.31 -19.20
CA ALA A 13 10.09 -1.95 -17.96
C ALA A 13 9.74 -3.44 -18.17
N LEU A 14 9.08 -3.79 -19.28
CA LEU A 14 8.80 -5.17 -19.65
C LEU A 14 10.09 -5.97 -19.87
N VAL A 15 11.03 -5.42 -20.64
CA VAL A 15 12.34 -6.06 -20.88
C VAL A 15 13.10 -6.23 -19.57
N ALA A 16 13.09 -5.22 -18.70
CA ALA A 16 13.72 -5.29 -17.39
C ALA A 16 13.08 -6.36 -16.48
N LEU A 17 11.74 -6.52 -16.53
CA LEU A 17 11.03 -7.58 -15.82
C LEU A 17 11.46 -8.97 -16.28
N VAL A 18 11.65 -9.19 -17.58
CA VAL A 18 12.06 -10.49 -18.14
C VAL A 18 13.52 -10.79 -17.84
N VAL A 19 14.42 -9.83 -18.05
CA VAL A 19 15.87 -10.02 -17.90
C VAL A 19 16.28 -10.15 -16.43
N LEU A 20 15.75 -9.26 -15.59
CA LEU A 20 16.13 -9.19 -14.19
C LEU A 20 15.25 -10.09 -13.31
N GLY A 21 13.99 -10.29 -13.71
CA GLY A 21 12.96 -10.95 -12.92
C GLY A 21 12.18 -9.99 -12.01
N PRO A 22 10.87 -10.20 -11.83
CA PRO A 22 10.02 -9.35 -10.99
C PRO A 22 10.44 -9.31 -9.52
N GLU A 23 11.06 -10.38 -9.02
CA GLU A 23 11.54 -10.48 -7.64
C GLU A 23 12.80 -9.62 -7.39
N ARG A 24 13.59 -9.34 -8.44
CA ARG A 24 14.89 -8.66 -8.32
C ARG A 24 14.81 -7.17 -8.61
N LEU A 25 13.88 -6.72 -9.44
CA LEU A 25 13.62 -5.30 -9.70
C LEU A 25 13.43 -4.45 -8.43
N PRO A 26 12.58 -4.81 -7.45
CA PRO A 26 12.41 -4.01 -6.24
C PRO A 26 13.70 -3.94 -5.41
N ARG A 27 14.55 -4.96 -5.48
CA ARG A 27 15.85 -4.97 -4.79
C ARG A 27 16.86 -4.02 -5.45
N VAL A 28 16.86 -3.91 -6.77
CA VAL A 28 17.72 -2.96 -7.50
C VAL A 28 17.22 -1.53 -7.33
N ALA A 29 15.91 -1.29 -7.42
CA ALA A 29 15.32 0.03 -7.15
C ALA A 29 15.68 0.54 -5.74
N ARG A 30 15.67 -0.33 -4.73
CA ARG A 30 16.13 0.01 -3.37
C ARG A 30 17.61 0.38 -3.31
N GLN A 31 18.49 -0.30 -4.06
CA GLN A 31 19.92 0.03 -4.11
C GLN A 31 20.16 1.39 -4.76
N VAL A 32 19.52 1.64 -5.90
CA VAL A 32 19.59 2.94 -6.59
C VAL A 32 19.04 4.04 -5.69
N GLY A 33 17.90 3.81 -5.03
CA GLY A 33 17.30 4.76 -4.09
C GLY A 33 18.21 5.08 -2.90
N GLN A 34 18.94 4.11 -2.36
CA GLN A 34 19.93 4.36 -1.31
C GLN A 34 21.09 5.25 -1.80
N TRP A 35 21.53 5.08 -3.04
CA TRP A 35 22.60 5.90 -3.62
C TRP A 35 22.12 7.33 -3.89
N LEU A 36 20.92 7.49 -4.45
CA LEU A 36 20.29 8.79 -4.64
C LEU A 36 20.04 9.51 -3.30
N GLY A 37 19.61 8.79 -2.26
CA GLY A 37 19.41 9.37 -0.93
C GLY A 37 20.72 9.89 -0.32
N LYS A 38 21.85 9.20 -0.55
CA LYS A 38 23.18 9.69 -0.15
C LYS A 38 23.58 10.95 -0.93
N LEU A 39 23.33 10.97 -2.24
CA LEU A 39 23.59 12.14 -3.08
C LEU A 39 22.77 13.36 -2.62
N GLN A 40 21.48 13.18 -2.32
CA GLN A 40 20.62 14.26 -1.82
C GLN A 40 21.18 14.89 -0.55
N ARG A 41 21.71 14.05 0.36
CA ARG A 41 22.34 14.52 1.59
C ARG A 41 23.59 15.36 1.30
N TYR A 42 24.45 14.89 0.39
CA TYR A 42 25.63 15.63 -0.06
C TYR A 42 25.27 16.99 -0.69
N VAL A 43 24.24 17.03 -1.54
CA VAL A 43 23.74 18.28 -2.14
C VAL A 43 23.22 19.24 -1.07
N THR A 44 22.59 18.72 -0.02
CA THR A 44 22.09 19.54 1.09
C THR A 44 23.23 20.18 1.87
N ASP A 45 24.29 19.44 2.14
CA ASP A 45 25.50 19.93 2.83
C ASP A 45 26.21 21.00 1.99
N VAL A 46 26.40 20.75 0.69
CA VAL A 46 27.02 21.71 -0.25
C VAL A 46 26.18 22.99 -0.40
N LYS A 47 24.84 22.88 -0.43
CA LYS A 47 23.95 24.05 -0.42
C LYS A 47 24.18 24.92 0.82
N ALA A 48 24.39 24.31 1.99
CA ALA A 48 24.59 25.04 3.24
C ALA A 48 25.91 25.83 3.25
N ASP A 49 26.97 25.29 2.66
CA ASP A 49 28.27 25.95 2.53
C ASP A 49 28.25 27.07 1.47
N ILE A 50 27.58 26.82 0.34
CA ILE A 50 27.43 27.79 -0.77
C ILE A 50 26.63 29.03 -0.34
N ASN A 51 25.58 28.86 0.44
CA ASN A 51 24.70 29.95 0.91
C ASN A 51 25.42 30.98 1.80
N ARG A 52 26.64 30.67 2.27
CA ARG A 52 27.48 31.57 3.07
C ARG A 52 28.46 32.41 2.24
N GLN A 53 28.71 32.05 0.98
CA GLN A 53 29.80 32.63 0.18
C GLN A 53 29.36 33.19 -1.19
N MET A 54 28.14 32.87 -1.66
CA MET A 54 27.61 33.33 -2.96
C MET A 54 26.61 34.49 -2.82
N ASP A 55 26.46 35.28 -3.89
CA ASP A 55 25.57 36.43 -3.96
C ASP A 55 24.07 36.03 -3.89
N LEU A 56 23.25 36.86 -3.25
CA LEU A 56 21.82 36.57 -2.99
C LEU A 56 20.99 36.49 -4.27
N GLU A 57 21.43 37.19 -5.32
CA GLU A 57 20.72 37.28 -6.59
C GLU A 57 20.87 36.00 -7.43
N ASP A 58 22.07 35.42 -7.44
CA ASP A 58 22.36 34.13 -8.10
C ASP A 58 21.68 32.96 -7.39
N LEU A 59 21.65 32.98 -6.05
CA LEU A 59 20.96 31.98 -5.25
C LEU A 59 19.45 31.97 -5.52
N ARG A 60 18.83 33.15 -5.71
CA ARG A 60 17.40 33.28 -6.03
C ARG A 60 17.07 32.73 -7.41
N LYS A 61 17.92 32.99 -8.42
CA LYS A 61 17.78 32.38 -9.75
C LYS A 61 17.84 30.85 -9.68
N LEU A 62 18.90 30.31 -9.08
CA LEU A 62 19.07 28.86 -8.93
C LEU A 62 17.94 28.21 -8.14
N GLN A 63 17.47 28.86 -7.06
CA GLN A 63 16.31 28.38 -6.31
C GLN A 63 15.07 28.34 -7.19
N SER A 64 14.79 29.39 -7.96
CA SER A 64 13.61 29.45 -8.83
C SER A 64 13.63 28.36 -9.91
N GLU A 65 14.77 28.12 -10.54
CA GLU A 65 14.95 27.07 -11.55
C GLU A 65 14.78 25.68 -10.94
N VAL A 66 15.44 25.42 -9.80
CA VAL A 66 15.33 24.13 -9.08
C VAL A 66 13.90 23.89 -8.60
N THR A 67 13.21 24.90 -8.09
CA THR A 67 11.81 24.76 -7.64
C THR A 67 10.85 24.50 -8.80
N THR A 68 11.10 25.09 -9.97
CA THR A 68 10.29 24.86 -11.16
C THR A 68 10.49 23.44 -11.68
N ALA A 69 11.76 23.01 -11.82
CA ALA A 69 12.10 21.65 -12.21
C ALA A 69 11.55 20.61 -11.23
N ALA A 70 11.63 20.88 -9.92
CA ALA A 70 11.08 20.00 -8.89
C ALA A 70 9.56 19.85 -9.00
N ARG A 71 8.82 20.94 -9.27
CA ARG A 71 7.36 20.92 -9.46
C ARG A 71 6.96 20.14 -10.71
N GLU A 72 7.72 20.28 -11.79
CA GLU A 72 7.50 19.53 -13.02
C GLU A 72 7.67 18.03 -12.79
N VAL A 73 8.77 17.63 -12.15
CA VAL A 73 9.01 16.22 -11.77
C VAL A 73 7.92 15.71 -10.84
N GLU A 74 7.50 16.48 -9.84
CA GLU A 74 6.43 16.09 -8.92
C GLU A 74 5.10 15.86 -9.67
N SER A 75 4.72 16.76 -10.57
CA SER A 75 3.53 16.64 -11.41
C SER A 75 3.58 15.41 -12.33
N SER A 76 4.72 15.19 -12.99
CA SER A 76 4.94 14.03 -13.85
C SER A 76 4.89 12.72 -13.07
N VAL A 77 5.53 12.65 -11.89
CA VAL A 77 5.47 11.45 -11.03
C VAL A 77 4.05 11.21 -10.53
N LYS A 78 3.33 12.26 -10.09
CA LYS A 78 1.96 12.12 -9.60
C LYS A 78 1.02 11.60 -10.68
N SER A 79 1.08 12.16 -11.89
CA SER A 79 0.26 11.70 -13.01
C SER A 79 0.54 10.24 -13.41
N VAL A 80 1.80 9.80 -13.35
CA VAL A 80 2.17 8.39 -13.59
C VAL A 80 1.61 7.49 -12.49
N VAL A 81 1.69 7.89 -11.22
CA VAL A 81 1.17 7.10 -10.09
C VAL A 81 -0.34 7.00 -10.15
N ASP A 82 -1.05 8.11 -10.37
CA ASP A 82 -2.51 8.14 -10.48
C ASP A 82 -2.98 7.27 -11.67
N GLY A 83 -2.29 7.37 -12.81
CA GLY A 83 -2.57 6.55 -13.99
C GLY A 83 -2.28 5.06 -13.79
N ALA A 84 -1.20 4.72 -13.07
CA ALA A 84 -0.89 3.33 -12.72
C ALA A 84 -1.93 2.76 -11.75
N GLN A 85 -2.33 3.51 -10.72
CA GLN A 85 -3.31 3.07 -9.74
C GLN A 85 -4.67 2.79 -10.40
N ALA A 86 -5.16 3.67 -11.27
CA ALA A 86 -6.39 3.46 -12.02
C ALA A 86 -6.36 2.20 -12.90
N GLN A 87 -5.22 1.94 -13.57
CA GLN A 87 -5.02 0.73 -14.37
C GLN A 87 -4.98 -0.54 -13.50
N PHE A 88 -4.25 -0.49 -12.37
CA PHE A 88 -4.21 -1.60 -11.42
C PHE A 88 -5.61 -1.94 -10.86
N ASP A 89 -6.40 -0.94 -10.48
CA ASP A 89 -7.76 -1.14 -9.96
C ASP A 89 -8.70 -1.74 -11.02
N SER A 90 -8.59 -1.30 -12.29
CA SER A 90 -9.35 -1.88 -13.40
C SER A 90 -8.96 -3.32 -13.73
N LEU A 91 -7.67 -3.66 -13.64
CA LEU A 91 -7.18 -5.03 -13.81
C LEU A 91 -7.66 -5.91 -12.65
N ALA A 92 -7.48 -5.46 -11.41
CA ALA A 92 -7.90 -6.19 -10.21
C ALA A 92 -9.42 -6.51 -10.24
N SER A 93 -10.26 -5.55 -10.60
CA SER A 93 -11.71 -5.76 -10.75
C SER A 93 -12.08 -6.70 -11.91
N SER A 94 -11.29 -6.70 -13.00
CA SER A 94 -11.46 -7.65 -14.11
C SER A 94 -11.10 -9.09 -13.71
N PHE A 95 -10.11 -9.27 -12.83
CA PHE A 95 -9.79 -10.58 -12.25
C PHE A 95 -10.79 -11.04 -11.19
N GLU A 96 -11.36 -10.11 -10.41
CA GLU A 96 -12.38 -10.40 -9.39
C GLU A 96 -13.71 -10.87 -10.04
N GLY A 97 -14.06 -10.31 -11.19
CA GLY A 97 -15.30 -10.63 -11.94
C GLY A 97 -15.41 -12.07 -12.43
N ASP A 98 -14.27 -12.74 -12.67
CA ASP A 98 -14.21 -14.17 -13.04
C ASP A 98 -14.16 -15.10 -11.80
N SER A 99 -14.02 -14.53 -10.60
CA SER A 99 -13.90 -15.26 -9.33
C SER A 99 -15.18 -15.23 -8.51
N LYS A 100 -16.36 -15.27 -9.13
CA LYS A 100 -17.55 -15.72 -8.41
C LYS A 100 -17.33 -17.23 -8.15
N PRO A 101 -17.09 -17.66 -6.89
CA PRO A 101 -16.92 -19.09 -6.63
C PRO A 101 -18.18 -19.79 -7.16
N PRO A 102 -18.08 -20.93 -7.86
CA PRO A 102 -19.26 -21.76 -8.08
C PRO A 102 -19.90 -21.94 -6.70
N GLU A 103 -21.22 -21.78 -6.63
CA GLU A 103 -21.94 -21.94 -5.36
C GLU A 103 -21.40 -23.19 -4.67
N PRO A 104 -20.99 -23.09 -3.40
CA PRO A 104 -20.32 -24.20 -2.75
C PRO A 104 -21.24 -25.41 -2.86
N VAL A 105 -20.75 -26.48 -3.50
CA VAL A 105 -21.45 -27.76 -3.66
C VAL A 105 -21.91 -28.34 -2.31
N THR A 106 -21.40 -27.79 -1.21
CA THR A 106 -21.71 -28.15 0.17
C THR A 106 -22.20 -26.92 0.94
N ASP A 107 -23.46 -26.97 1.38
CA ASP A 107 -24.07 -26.01 2.30
C ASP A 107 -23.51 -26.20 3.71
N TRP A 108 -22.46 -25.43 4.02
CA TRP A 108 -21.85 -25.42 5.34
C TRP A 108 -22.79 -24.89 6.43
N ASP A 109 -23.74 -24.02 6.08
CA ASP A 109 -24.73 -23.52 7.04
C ASP A 109 -25.65 -24.65 7.50
N ARG A 110 -26.06 -25.57 6.60
CA ARG A 110 -26.73 -26.83 6.98
C ARG A 110 -25.87 -27.72 7.88
N ILE A 111 -24.59 -27.91 7.53
CA ILE A 111 -23.69 -28.81 8.28
C ILE A 111 -23.41 -28.27 9.70
N TYR A 112 -23.26 -26.95 9.84
CA TYR A 112 -22.98 -26.31 11.13
C TYR A 112 -24.23 -25.85 11.90
N ALA A 113 -25.42 -25.86 11.28
CA ALA A 113 -26.68 -25.56 11.98
C ALA A 113 -26.90 -26.45 13.21
N VAL A 114 -26.48 -27.72 13.15
CA VAL A 114 -26.58 -28.69 14.26
C VAL A 114 -25.68 -28.33 15.44
N ARG A 115 -24.60 -27.57 15.23
CA ARG A 115 -23.72 -27.10 16.32
C ARG A 115 -24.23 -25.82 16.96
N ARG A 116 -24.83 -24.91 16.17
CA ARG A 116 -25.39 -23.62 16.63
C ARG A 116 -26.66 -23.78 17.48
N SER A 117 -27.39 -24.90 17.34
CA SER A 117 -28.61 -25.19 18.12
C SER A 117 -28.36 -25.41 19.63
N ARG A 118 -27.11 -25.61 20.05
CA ARG A 118 -26.76 -25.80 21.47
C ARG A 118 -26.68 -24.51 22.28
N ASP A 119 -26.51 -23.35 21.64
CA ASP A 119 -26.39 -22.07 22.34
C ASP A 119 -27.74 -21.42 22.68
N ARG A 120 -28.82 -21.77 21.96
CA ARG A 120 -30.19 -21.29 22.27
C ARG A 120 -30.71 -21.74 23.65
N ILE A 121 -30.16 -22.82 24.22
CA ILE A 121 -30.50 -23.27 25.58
C ILE A 121 -29.77 -22.45 26.64
N ARG A 122 -28.58 -21.92 26.32
CA ARG A 122 -27.77 -21.11 27.24
C ARG A 122 -28.38 -19.72 27.38
N ASP A 123 -28.88 -19.15 26.30
CA ASP A 123 -29.47 -17.80 26.28
C ASP A 123 -30.81 -17.73 27.04
N ARG A 124 -31.67 -18.75 26.93
CA ARG A 124 -32.91 -18.82 27.72
C ARG A 124 -32.70 -18.92 29.24
N ARG A 125 -31.54 -19.40 29.70
CA ARG A 125 -31.18 -19.32 31.13
C ARG A 125 -30.67 -17.95 31.54
N ILE A 126 -30.01 -17.23 30.64
CA ILE A 126 -29.48 -15.89 30.90
C ILE A 126 -30.62 -14.87 31.01
N GLU A 127 -31.67 -15.02 30.20
CA GLU A 127 -32.86 -14.15 30.25
C GLU A 127 -33.66 -14.31 31.54
N ARG A 128 -33.95 -15.54 31.97
CA ARG A 128 -34.67 -15.79 33.25
C ARG A 128 -33.89 -15.32 34.48
N ASP A 129 -32.57 -15.43 34.47
CA ASP A 129 -31.73 -14.94 35.57
C ASP A 129 -31.70 -13.41 35.65
N ARG A 130 -31.84 -12.72 34.50
CA ARG A 130 -31.95 -11.25 34.43
C ARG A 130 -33.30 -10.76 34.95
N GLU A 131 -34.39 -11.47 34.66
CA GLU A 131 -35.72 -11.16 35.18
C GLU A 131 -35.81 -11.36 36.71
N LEU A 132 -35.16 -12.40 37.24
CA LEU A 132 -35.23 -12.74 38.68
C LEU A 132 -34.24 -11.97 39.58
N LYS A 133 -33.50 -10.98 39.05
CA LYS A 133 -32.53 -10.13 39.79
C LYS A 133 -31.54 -10.91 40.70
N ARG A 134 -31.30 -12.21 40.46
CA ARG A 134 -30.33 -12.98 41.25
C ARG A 134 -28.93 -12.84 40.65
N LYS A 135 -28.02 -12.21 41.39
CA LYS A 135 -26.60 -12.11 41.04
C LYS A 135 -25.96 -13.50 41.02
N ARG A 136 -25.31 -13.86 39.91
CA ARG A 136 -24.56 -15.11 39.77
C ARG A 136 -23.33 -15.13 40.68
N PRO A 137 -23.01 -16.23 41.37
CA PRO A 137 -21.72 -16.36 42.04
C PRO A 137 -20.60 -16.42 41.00
N LYS A 138 -19.58 -15.56 41.15
CA LYS A 138 -18.37 -15.60 40.31
C LYS A 138 -17.69 -16.95 40.51
N ARG A 139 -17.65 -17.80 39.48
CA ARG A 139 -16.83 -19.02 39.49
C ARG A 139 -15.37 -18.59 39.65
N ARG A 140 -14.78 -18.92 40.81
CA ARG A 140 -13.34 -18.84 41.03
C ARG A 140 -12.70 -19.91 40.13
N PHE A 141 -12.07 -19.49 39.06
CA PHE A 141 -11.17 -20.35 38.30
C PHE A 141 -9.92 -20.56 39.16
N TYR A 142 -9.76 -21.77 39.71
CA TYR A 142 -8.46 -22.20 40.20
C TYR A 142 -7.59 -22.52 38.97
N ARG A 143 -6.58 -21.69 38.77
CA ARG A 143 -5.51 -21.91 37.78
C ARG A 143 -4.51 -22.83 38.46
N SER A 144 -4.40 -24.07 37.97
CA SER A 144 -3.27 -24.97 38.21
C SER A 144 -2.36 -24.90 37.00
#